data_AF-A0A7K3BI80-F1
#
_entry.id   AF-A0A7K3BI80-F1
#
_cell.length_a   1.000
_cell.length_b   1.000
_cell.length_c   1.000
_cell.angle_alpha   90.00
_cell.angle_beta   90.00
_cell.angle_gamma   90.00
#
_symmetry.space_group_name_H-M   'P 1'
#
loop_
_entity.id
_entity.type
_entity.pdbx_description
1 polymer ?
#
loop_
_entity_poly.entity_id
_entity_poly.type
_entity_poly.pdbx_seq_one_letter_code
_entity_poly.pdbx_strand_id
1 'polypeptide(L)' 'MYRYRCDQCRTTSPAAHSRHELNGHRSSHRDLFHGGHIPDGEHVIESQRMSLLDLPREQRIAAVVLAVVLVVACVIRY' A
#
# COMPACT_ATOMS: atom_id res chain seq x y z
N MET A 1 14.18 -30.35 -14.63
CA MET A 1 13.03 -29.55 -15.11
C MET A 1 12.57 -28.65 -13.98
N TYR A 2 12.25 -27.39 -14.29
CA TYR A 2 11.83 -26.38 -13.31
C TYR A 2 10.36 -26.03 -13.53
N ARG A 3 9.63 -25.66 -12.48
CA ARG A 3 8.23 -25.19 -12.59
C ARG A 3 8.06 -23.95 -11.74
N TYR A 4 7.43 -22.94 -12.32
CA TYR A 4 7.10 -21.72 -11.61
C TYR A 4 5.71 -21.90 -11.04
N ARG A 5 5.52 -21.50 -9.78
CA ARG A 5 4.21 -21.46 -9.16
C ARG A 5 4.00 -20.05 -8.62
N CYS A 6 2.92 -19.42 -9.05
CA CYS A 6 2.55 -18.11 -8.55
C CYS A 6 1.92 -18.26 -7.16
N ASP A 7 2.38 -17.51 -6.17
CA ASP A 7 1.80 -17.56 -4.83
C ASP A 7 0.44 -16.84 -4.75
N GLN A 8 0.20 -15.84 -5.61
CA GLN A 8 -1.04 -15.06 -5.63
C GLN A 8 -2.22 -15.86 -6.21
N CYS A 9 -2.07 -16.44 -7.41
CA CYS A 9 -3.16 -17.17 -8.07
C CYS A 9 -3.01 -18.69 -8.07
N ARG A 10 -1.93 -19.23 -7.48
CA ARG A 10 -1.63 -20.67 -7.35
C ARG A 10 -1.49 -21.44 -8.67
N THR A 11 -1.49 -20.74 -9.80
CA THR A 11 -1.21 -21.29 -11.13
C THR A 11 0.21 -21.83 -11.18
N THR A 12 0.37 -23.01 -11.75
CA THR A 12 1.68 -23.64 -11.99
C THR A 12 1.98 -23.63 -13.47
N SER A 13 3.17 -23.18 -13.85
CA SER A 13 3.59 -23.14 -15.24
C SER A 13 3.80 -24.55 -15.81
N PRO A 14 3.81 -24.69 -17.15
CA PRO A 14 4.46 -25.81 -17.81
C PRO A 14 5.91 -25.99 -17.31
N ALA A 15 6.45 -27.19 -17.49
CA ALA A 15 7.82 -27.49 -17.12
C ALA A 15 8.79 -26.71 -18.02
N ALA A 16 9.68 -25.94 -17.41
CA ALA A 16 10.78 -25.25 -18.06
C ALA A 16 12.04 -26.14 -18.06
N HIS A 17 12.77 -26.11 -19.15
CA HIS A 17 14.03 -26.82 -19.32
C HIS A 17 15.21 -26.07 -18.69
N SER A 18 15.06 -24.75 -18.50
CA SER A 18 16.07 -23.89 -17.87
C SER A 18 15.49 -22.93 -16.83
N ARG A 19 16.35 -22.38 -15.96
CA ARG A 19 15.98 -21.29 -15.03
C ARG A 19 15.65 -19.99 -15.75
N HIS A 20 16.25 -19.76 -16.92
CA HIS A 20 15.97 -18.58 -17.74
C HIS A 20 14.52 -18.60 -18.25
N GLU A 21 14.12 -19.73 -18.83
CA GLU A 21 12.75 -19.97 -19.30
C GLU A 21 11.72 -19.88 -18.15
N LEU A 22 12.05 -20.44 -16.98
CA LEU A 22 11.25 -20.31 -15.76
C LEU A 22 10.97 -18.84 -15.38
N ASN A 23 12.00 -17.99 -15.45
CA ASN A 23 11.88 -16.56 -15.16
C ASN A 23 11.04 -15.83 -16.21
N GLY A 24 11.12 -16.24 -17.48
CA GLY A 24 10.24 -15.77 -18.55
C GLY A 24 8.77 -16.05 -18.25
N HIS A 25 8.46 -17.29 -17.85
CA HIS A 25 7.09 -17.68 -17.46
C HIS A 25 6.60 -16.87 -16.25
N ARG A 26 7.46 -16.68 -15.24
CA ARG A 26 7.16 -15.87 -14.05
C ARG A 26 6.85 -14.41 -14.40
N SER A 27 7.66 -13.79 -15.26
CA SER A 27 7.44 -12.39 -15.65
C SER A 27 6.20 -12.23 -16.48
N SER A 28 6.08 -12.99 -17.58
CA SER A 28 4.92 -12.93 -18.47
C SER A 28 3.61 -13.13 -17.70
N HIS A 29 3.58 -14.09 -16.78
CA HIS A 29 2.42 -14.31 -15.94
C HIS A 29 2.08 -13.10 -15.05
N ARG A 30 3.07 -12.51 -14.38
CA ARG A 30 2.87 -11.33 -13.53
C ARG A 30 2.40 -10.12 -14.36
N ASP A 31 2.98 -9.92 -15.52
CA ASP A 31 2.69 -8.78 -16.39
C ASP A 31 1.25 -8.88 -16.94
N LEU A 32 0.84 -10.06 -17.39
CA LEU A 32 -0.48 -10.27 -18.00
C LEU A 32 -1.61 -10.36 -16.98
N PHE A 33 -1.36 -10.96 -15.80
CA PHE A 33 -2.43 -11.30 -14.86
C PHE A 33 -2.36 -10.52 -13.54
N HIS A 34 -1.25 -9.87 -13.23
CA HIS A 34 -1.03 -9.14 -11.98
C HIS A 34 -0.53 -7.69 -12.21
N GLY A 35 -0.68 -7.18 -13.44
CA GLY A 35 -0.30 -5.81 -13.80
C GLY A 35 1.20 -5.54 -13.72
N GLY A 36 2.02 -6.59 -13.70
CA GLY A 36 3.48 -6.48 -13.61
C GLY A 36 4.01 -6.21 -12.20
N HIS A 37 3.12 -5.90 -11.25
CA HIS A 37 3.49 -5.62 -9.86
C HIS A 37 4.00 -6.88 -9.17
N ILE A 38 5.21 -6.77 -8.61
CA ILE A 38 5.72 -7.77 -7.69
C ILE A 38 5.02 -7.49 -6.37
N PRO A 39 4.34 -8.46 -5.73
CA PRO A 39 3.94 -8.25 -4.34
C PRO A 39 5.18 -7.85 -3.56
N ASP A 40 5.20 -6.64 -2.97
CA ASP A 40 6.37 -5.81 -2.58
C ASP A 40 7.40 -6.47 -1.63
N GLY A 41 7.83 -7.71 -1.84
CA GLY A 41 8.37 -8.54 -0.76
C GLY A 41 7.55 -8.44 0.54
N GLU A 42 6.28 -8.01 0.45
CA GLU A 42 5.39 -7.62 1.55
C GLU A 42 5.84 -6.48 2.48
N HIS A 43 6.61 -5.50 2.00
CA HIS A 43 6.88 -4.32 2.82
C HIS A 43 5.75 -3.30 2.73
N VAL A 44 4.99 -3.18 3.83
CA VAL A 44 4.01 -2.10 4.03
C VAL A 44 4.75 -0.77 4.09
N ILE A 45 4.54 0.06 3.08
CA ILE A 45 4.89 1.47 3.17
C ILE A 45 3.81 2.13 4.01
N GLU A 46 4.07 2.29 5.32
CA GLU A 46 3.20 3.13 6.14
C GLU A 46 3.24 4.55 5.56
N SER A 47 2.09 5.04 5.10
CA SER A 47 1.97 6.47 4.83
C SER A 47 2.23 7.19 6.15
N GLN A 48 3.22 8.10 6.16
CA GLN A 48 3.53 8.88 7.36
C GLN A 48 2.24 9.51 7.89
N ARG A 49 1.84 9.14 9.11
CA ARG A 49 0.72 9.78 9.78
C ARG A 49 1.10 11.24 9.97
N MET A 50 0.40 12.14 9.30
CA MET A 50 0.56 13.57 9.53
C MET A 50 0.21 13.87 10.99
N SER A 51 1.19 14.33 11.76
CA SER A 51 0.96 14.83 13.11
C SER A 51 0.42 16.26 13.03
N LEU A 52 -0.44 16.64 13.98
CA LEU A 52 -0.85 18.05 14.15
C LEU A 52 0.35 18.97 14.42
N LEU A 53 1.47 18.40 14.89
CA LEU A 53 2.72 19.13 15.10
C LEU A 53 3.47 19.43 13.80
N ASP A 54 3.19 18.68 12.73
CA ASP A 54 3.82 18.85 11.41
C ASP A 54 3.14 19.95 10.59
N LEU A 55 2.02 20.50 11.09
CA LEU A 55 1.30 21.59 10.45
C LEU A 55 2.01 22.94 10.65
N PRO A 56 2.01 23.84 9.64
CA PRO A 56 2.40 25.23 9.80
C PRO A 56 1.69 25.88 10.98
N ARG A 57 2.40 26.77 11.69
CA ARG A 57 1.94 27.35 12.95
C ARG A 57 0.55 27.97 12.84
N GLU A 58 0.28 28.64 11.72
CA GLU A 58 -1.00 29.29 11.41
C GLU A 58 -2.15 28.29 11.32
N GLN A 59 -1.96 27.19 10.59
CA GLN A 59 -2.96 26.14 10.43
C GLN A 59 -3.24 25.41 11.75
N ARG A 60 -2.19 25.19 12.55
CA ARG A 60 -2.34 24.58 13.87
C ARG A 60 -3.16 25.46 14.82
N ILE A 61 -2.92 26.77 14.83
CA ILE A 61 -3.70 27.72 15.64
C ILE A 61 -5.17 27.71 15.20
N ALA A 62 -5.42 27.80 13.89
CA ALA A 62 -6.77 27.78 13.35
C ALA A 62 -7.53 26.49 13.73
N ALA A 63 -6.87 25.32 13.60
CA ALA A 63 -7.44 24.03 13.96
C ALA A 63 -7.79 23.95 15.45
N VAL A 64 -6.91 24.43 16.33
CA VAL A 64 -7.15 24.45 17.79
C VAL A 64 -8.30 25.39 18.16
N VAL A 65 -8.34 26.60 17.59
CA VAL A 65 -9.41 27.56 17.84
C VAL A 65 -10.76 26.98 17.41
N LEU A 66 -10.83 26.38 16.21
CA LEU A 66 -12.05 25.75 15.71
C LEU A 66 -12.51 24.62 16.65
N ALA A 67 -11.59 23.75 17.09
CA ALA A 67 -11.90 22.66 18.00
C ALA A 67 -12.47 23.18 19.34
N VAL A 68 -11.88 24.24 19.92
CA VAL A 68 -12.37 24.85 21.16
C VAL A 68 -13.76 25.45 20.97
N VAL A 69 -14.00 26.17 19.87
CA VAL A 69 -15.31 26.74 19.55
C VAL A 69 -16.37 25.65 19.45
N LEU A 70 -16.06 24.54 18.78
CA LEU A 70 -16.99 23.40 18.65
C LEU A 70 -17.28 22.75 20.01
N VAL A 71 -16.26 22.57 20.86
CA VAL A 71 -16.45 22.01 22.20
C VAL A 71 -17.32 22.92 23.06
N VAL A 72 -17.04 24.23 23.08
CA VAL A 72 -17.84 25.21 23.84
C VAL A 72 -19.27 25.26 23.32
N ALA A 73 -19.46 25.28 22.00
CA ALA A 73 -20.78 25.26 21.39
C ALA A 73 -21.57 23.98 21.74
N CYS A 74 -20.89 22.84 21.86
CA CYS A 74 -21.49 21.59 22.31
C CYS A 74 -21.91 21.67 23.79
N VAL A 75 -21.03 22.17 24.66
CA VAL A 75 -21.29 22.32 26.10
C VAL A 75 -22.44 23.30 26.39
N ILE A 76 -22.53 24.40 25.65
CA ILE A 76 -23.61 25.40 25.83
C ILE A 76 -24.95 24.90 25.28
N ARG A 77 -24.93 23.97 24.31
CA ARG A 77 -26.15 23.39 23.71
C ARG A 77 -26.71 22.18 24.46
N TYR A 78 -25.94 21.61 25.37
CA TYR A 78 -26.39 20.56 26.31
C TYR A 78 -26.98 21.19 27.58
#